data_AF-A0A814F1K4-F1
#
_entry.id   AF-A0A814F1K4-F1
#
_cell.length_a   1.000
_cell.length_b   1.000
_cell.length_c   1.000
_cell.angle_alpha   90.00
_cell.angle_beta   90.00
_cell.angle_gamma   90.00
#
_symmetry.space_group_name_H-M   'P 1'
#
loop_
_entity.id
_entity.type
_entity.pdbx_description
1 polymer ?
#
loop_
_entity_poly.entity_id
_entity_poly.type
_entity_poly.pdbx_seq_one_letter_code
_entity_poly.pdbx_strand_id
1 'polypeptide(L)'
;MSTSYLSQDEINSSSLSDPDNRDPLKINKHLQLDFFNVIAEPDPSAYSFEVFHKVSHQVYHYTKIIIYRLLTVLIGLPLMVCWGLIFGIYTFAMIWIAVPMRRLVQTWIAEIGINVQTLSDAVIAPIHRSMGQMFSSIRISLSKENIHSARQILV
;
A
#
# COMPACT_ATOMS: atom_id res chain seq x y z
N MET A 1 -3.24 28.86 -4.75
CA MET A 1 -4.09 30.07 -4.90
C MET A 1 -5.56 29.70 -5.13
N SER A 2 -6.08 28.67 -4.42
CA SER A 2 -7.44 28.14 -4.65
C SER A 2 -8.15 27.70 -3.36
N THR A 3 -7.47 27.75 -2.21
CA THR A 3 -7.97 27.26 -0.92
C THR A 3 -8.78 28.30 -0.14
N SER A 4 -8.79 29.56 -0.56
CA SER A 4 -9.56 30.64 0.08
C SER A 4 -10.99 30.82 -0.45
N TYR A 5 -11.32 30.28 -1.63
CA TYR A 5 -12.66 30.40 -2.23
C TYR A 5 -13.65 29.36 -1.68
N LEU A 6 -13.18 28.14 -1.40
CA LEU A 6 -14.00 27.06 -0.86
C LEU A 6 -14.56 27.35 0.55
N SER A 7 -13.88 28.20 1.34
CA SER A 7 -14.39 28.60 2.66
C SER A 7 -15.46 29.71 2.58
N GLN A 8 -15.49 30.54 1.54
CA GLN A 8 -16.54 31.55 1.37
C GLN A 8 -17.86 30.94 0.85
N ASP A 9 -17.81 29.92 0.00
CA ASP A 9 -19.01 29.25 -0.52
C ASP A 9 -19.71 28.38 0.54
N GLU A 10 -18.97 27.79 1.48
CA GLU A 10 -19.54 27.05 2.61
C GLU A 10 -20.21 28.00 3.64
N ILE A 11 -19.66 29.21 3.81
CA ILE A 11 -20.22 30.28 4.65
C ILE A 11 -21.43 30.94 3.97
N ASN A 12 -21.42 31.12 2.65
CA ASN A 12 -22.56 31.64 1.89
C ASN A 12 -23.69 30.61 1.78
N SER A 13 -23.40 29.33 1.62
CA SER A 13 -24.46 28.29 1.57
C SER A 13 -25.10 28.02 2.93
N SER A 14 -24.38 28.18 4.03
CA SER A 14 -24.94 28.11 5.39
C SER A 14 -25.64 29.40 5.85
N SER A 15 -25.29 30.58 5.32
CA SER A 15 -25.98 31.84 5.62
C SER A 15 -27.20 32.12 4.73
N LEU A 16 -27.27 31.50 3.55
CA LEU A 16 -28.36 31.62 2.57
C LEU A 16 -29.48 30.56 2.78
N SER A 17 -29.24 29.56 3.63
CA SER A 17 -30.16 28.45 3.89
C SER A 17 -30.94 28.57 5.20
N ASP A 18 -30.87 29.74 5.84
CA ASP A 18 -31.67 30.05 7.03
C ASP A 18 -32.81 31.01 6.63
N PRO A 19 -34.06 30.53 6.48
CA PRO A 19 -35.18 31.37 6.01
C PRO A 19 -35.51 32.52 6.96
N ASP A 20 -34.99 32.50 8.19
CA ASP A 20 -35.21 33.53 9.22
C ASP A 20 -34.06 34.55 9.32
N ASN A 21 -33.00 34.42 8.52
CA ASN A 21 -31.86 35.34 8.59
C ASN A 21 -32.13 36.66 7.85
N ARG A 22 -32.55 37.69 8.60
CA ARG A 22 -32.89 39.03 8.07
C ARG A 22 -31.68 39.91 7.70
N ASP A 23 -30.43 39.49 7.98
CA ASP A 23 -29.21 40.20 7.56
C ASP A 23 -28.12 39.22 7.09
N PRO A 24 -28.28 38.63 5.88
CA PRO A 24 -27.33 37.64 5.35
C PRO A 24 -25.94 38.23 5.05
N LEU A 25 -25.85 39.55 4.83
CA LEU A 25 -24.61 40.26 4.51
C LEU A 25 -23.95 40.90 5.72
N LYS A 26 -24.60 40.85 6.90
CA LYS A 26 -24.09 41.31 8.19
C LYS A 26 -23.59 42.77 8.13
N ILE A 27 -24.28 43.61 7.37
CA ILE A 27 -23.90 45.01 7.13
C ILE A 27 -24.36 45.94 8.26
N ASN A 28 -25.37 45.53 9.03
CA ASN A 28 -25.99 46.35 10.07
C ASN A 28 -25.55 45.95 11.49
N LYS A 29 -24.27 45.63 11.68
CA LYS A 29 -23.73 45.21 13.01
C LYS A 29 -23.92 46.26 14.11
N HIS A 30 -23.94 47.54 13.74
CA HIS A 30 -24.08 48.66 14.67
C HIS A 30 -25.53 48.91 15.13
N LEU A 31 -26.51 48.31 14.46
CA LEU A 31 -27.94 48.38 14.79
C LEU A 31 -28.45 47.11 15.49
N GLN A 32 -27.58 46.12 15.71
CA GLN A 32 -27.87 44.96 16.55
C GLN A 32 -27.85 45.40 18.02
N LEU A 33 -28.88 46.13 18.41
CA LEU A 33 -29.19 46.37 19.81
C LEU A 33 -29.61 45.02 20.39
N ASP A 34 -28.79 44.50 21.28
CA ASP A 34 -29.10 43.31 22.05
C ASP A 34 -30.17 43.67 23.08
N PHE A 35 -31.42 43.79 22.62
CA PHE A 35 -32.59 44.11 23.45
C PHE A 35 -32.73 43.13 24.62
N PHE A 36 -32.12 41.96 24.49
CA PHE A 36 -32.01 40.94 25.52
C PHE A 36 -31.25 41.42 26.76
N ASN A 37 -30.14 42.12 26.55
CA ASN A 37 -29.29 42.66 27.61
C ASN A 37 -29.89 43.93 28.26
N VAL A 38 -30.78 44.64 27.56
CA VAL A 38 -31.48 45.83 28.08
C VAL A 38 -32.68 45.46 28.96
N ILE A 39 -33.34 44.33 28.69
CA ILE A 39 -34.55 43.88 29.40
C ILE A 39 -34.23 42.87 30.53
N ALA A 40 -33.00 42.34 30.61
CA ALA A 40 -32.56 41.39 31.63
C ALA A 40 -33.45 40.13 31.74
N GLU A 41 -34.09 39.69 30.65
CA GLU A 41 -34.69 38.36 30.61
C GLU A 41 -33.56 37.30 30.58
N PRO A 42 -33.69 36.17 31.29
CA PRO A 42 -32.75 35.06 31.17
C PRO A 42 -32.86 34.43 29.79
N ASP A 43 -31.72 34.11 29.15
CA ASP A 43 -31.60 33.59 27.77
C ASP A 43 -32.85 32.81 27.31
N PRO A 44 -33.40 33.03 26.10
CA PRO A 44 -34.59 32.30 25.64
C PRO A 44 -34.34 30.79 25.56
N SER A 45 -33.07 30.38 25.58
CA SER A 45 -32.63 28.99 25.72
C SER A 45 -32.94 28.35 27.07
N ALA A 46 -33.34 29.12 28.09
CA ALA A 46 -33.84 28.63 29.37
C ALA A 46 -35.27 28.07 29.28
N TYR A 47 -35.98 28.27 28.15
CA TYR A 47 -37.26 27.60 27.91
C TYR A 47 -36.98 26.13 27.54
N SER A 48 -37.04 25.29 28.56
CA SER A 48 -36.66 23.87 28.71
C SER A 48 -36.94 22.88 27.57
N PHE A 49 -37.63 23.26 26.49
CA PHE A 49 -38.01 22.36 25.40
C PHE A 49 -37.01 22.35 24.23
N GLU A 50 -36.50 23.52 23.80
CA GLU A 50 -35.58 23.62 22.65
C GLU A 50 -34.19 23.04 22.96
N VAL A 51 -33.73 23.22 24.21
CA VAL A 51 -32.50 22.60 24.69
C VAL A 51 -32.62 21.08 24.72
N PHE A 52 -33.77 20.55 25.19
CA PHE A 52 -34.00 19.11 25.20
C PHE A 52 -34.04 18.53 23.77
N HIS A 53 -34.67 19.23 22.82
CA HIS A 53 -34.70 18.80 21.43
C HIS A 53 -33.29 18.72 20.81
N LYS A 54 -32.46 19.76 20.99
CA LYS A 54 -31.09 19.79 20.47
C LYS A 54 -30.19 18.74 21.14
N VAL A 55 -30.28 18.60 22.47
CA VAL A 55 -29.48 17.64 23.24
C VAL A 55 -29.89 16.21 22.90
N SER A 56 -31.19 15.89 22.84
CA SER A 56 -31.65 14.55 22.47
C SER A 56 -31.25 14.16 21.06
N HIS A 57 -31.35 15.07 20.09
CA HIS A 57 -30.90 14.86 18.72
C HIS A 57 -29.40 14.54 18.66
N GLN A 58 -28.59 15.31 19.40
CA GLN A 58 -27.15 15.09 19.46
C GLN A 58 -26.77 13.76 20.14
N VAL A 59 -27.40 13.45 21.27
CA VAL A 59 -27.18 12.20 22.02
C VAL A 59 -27.59 10.98 21.20
N TYR A 60 -28.71 11.05 20.46
CA TYR A 60 -29.12 9.98 19.56
C TYR A 60 -28.05 9.70 18.49
N HIS A 61 -27.50 10.75 17.88
CA HIS A 61 -26.48 10.62 16.85
C HIS A 61 -25.19 9.95 17.39
N TYR A 62 -24.71 10.38 18.55
CA TYR A 62 -23.54 9.77 19.19
C TYR A 62 -23.81 8.33 19.64
N THR A 63 -24.97 8.07 20.23
CA THR A 63 -25.36 6.72 20.70
C THR A 63 -25.38 5.73 19.53
N LYS A 64 -25.95 6.14 18.39
CA LYS A 64 -25.96 5.36 17.15
C LYS A 64 -24.55 5.01 16.69
N ILE A 65 -23.63 5.97 16.69
CA ILE A 65 -22.24 5.72 16.25
C ILE A 65 -21.54 4.75 17.20
N ILE A 66 -21.67 4.94 18.52
CA ILE A 66 -21.01 4.09 19.52
C ILE A 66 -21.59 2.67 19.48
N ILE A 67 -22.91 2.51 19.39
CA ILE A 67 -23.54 1.18 19.36
C ILE A 67 -23.15 0.41 18.10
N TYR A 68 -23.06 1.07 16.94
CA TYR A 68 -22.58 0.40 15.73
C TYR A 68 -21.12 -0.02 15.85
N ARG A 69 -20.27 0.83 16.43
CA ARG A 69 -18.86 0.50 16.63
C ARG A 69 -18.70 -0.68 17.59
N LEU A 70 -19.44 -0.68 18.69
CA LEU A 70 -19.44 -1.78 19.66
C LEU A 70 -19.93 -3.08 19.02
N LEU A 71 -21.02 -3.03 18.24
CA LEU A 71 -21.58 -4.18 17.57
C LEU A 71 -20.62 -4.73 16.49
N THR A 72 -19.94 -3.85 15.76
CA THR A 72 -18.91 -4.24 14.79
C THR A 72 -17.73 -4.91 15.46
N VAL A 73 -17.30 -4.45 16.64
CA VAL A 73 -16.22 -5.10 17.39
C VAL A 73 -16.69 -6.44 17.95
N LEU A 74 -17.91 -6.51 18.48
CA LEU A 74 -18.48 -7.72 19.05
C LEU A 74 -18.67 -8.83 18.02
N ILE A 75 -19.05 -8.50 16.78
CA ILE A 75 -19.22 -9.46 15.68
C ILE A 75 -17.90 -9.64 14.90
N GLY A 76 -17.11 -8.59 14.77
CA GLY A 76 -15.83 -8.61 14.07
C GLY A 76 -14.78 -9.44 14.80
N LEU A 77 -14.74 -9.41 16.14
CA LEU A 77 -13.82 -10.21 16.94
C LEU A 77 -14.01 -11.73 16.75
N PRO A 78 -15.21 -12.32 16.89
CA PRO A 78 -15.40 -13.75 16.64
C PRO A 78 -15.16 -14.08 15.16
N LEU A 79 -15.51 -13.19 14.23
CA LEU A 79 -15.23 -13.39 12.82
C LEU A 79 -13.71 -13.45 12.54
N MET A 80 -12.92 -12.53 13.12
CA MET A 80 -11.46 -12.53 13.03
C MET A 80 -10.86 -13.82 13.61
N VAL A 81 -11.37 -14.29 14.74
CA VAL A 81 -10.93 -15.56 15.35
C VAL A 81 -11.23 -16.75 14.41
N CYS A 82 -12.44 -16.83 13.85
CA CYS A 82 -12.81 -17.87 12.89
C CYS A 82 -11.90 -17.84 11.64
N TRP A 83 -11.68 -16.67 11.06
CA TRP A 83 -10.78 -16.51 9.92
C TRP A 83 -9.33 -16.86 10.25
N GLY A 84 -8.84 -16.48 11.43
CA GLY A 84 -7.51 -16.82 11.91
C GLY A 84 -7.33 -18.32 12.08
N LEU A 85 -8.33 -19.04 12.60
CA LEU A 85 -8.30 -20.50 12.72
C LEU A 85 -8.27 -21.18 11.35
N ILE A 86 -9.13 -20.75 10.42
CA ILE A 86 -9.15 -21.27 9.04
C ILE A 86 -7.79 -21.04 8.38
N PHE A 87 -7.24 -19.83 8.50
CA PHE A 87 -5.94 -19.50 7.92
C PHE A 87 -4.79 -20.26 8.58
N GLY A 88 -4.86 -20.50 9.89
CA GLY A 88 -3.90 -21.32 10.62
C GLY A 88 -3.87 -22.76 10.12
N ILE A 89 -5.04 -23.39 9.99
CA ILE A 89 -5.18 -24.75 9.43
C ILE A 89 -4.72 -24.78 7.97
N TYR A 90 -5.08 -23.78 7.18
CA TYR A 90 -4.63 -23.65 5.78
C TYR A 90 -3.11 -23.57 5.69
N THR A 91 -2.47 -22.76 6.54
CA THR A 91 -1.02 -22.60 6.58
C THR A 91 -0.33 -23.87 7.05
N PHE A 92 -0.92 -24.58 8.02
CA PHE A 92 -0.43 -25.89 8.46
C PHE A 92 -0.50 -26.90 7.31
N ALA A 93 -1.64 -27.03 6.63
CA ALA A 93 -1.76 -27.89 5.46
C ALA A 93 -0.78 -27.48 4.35
N MET A 94 -0.61 -26.17 4.11
CA MET A 94 0.34 -25.64 3.14
C MET A 94 1.78 -26.02 3.51
N ILE A 95 2.23 -25.88 4.76
CA ILE A 95 3.61 -26.25 5.08
C ILE A 95 3.80 -27.77 4.94
N TRP A 96 2.84 -28.56 5.43
CA TRP A 96 2.93 -30.02 5.38
C TRP A 96 2.79 -30.61 3.99
N ILE A 97 2.07 -29.98 3.07
CA ILE A 97 1.88 -30.44 1.69
C ILE A 97 2.86 -29.73 0.74
N ALA A 98 3.05 -28.42 0.87
CA ALA A 98 3.93 -27.67 -0.02
C ALA A 98 5.40 -27.98 0.23
N VAL A 99 5.85 -28.31 1.45
CA VAL A 99 7.24 -28.75 1.68
C VAL A 99 7.54 -30.06 0.93
N PRO A 100 6.76 -31.15 1.07
CA PRO A 100 7.02 -32.36 0.29
C PRO A 100 6.79 -32.14 -1.21
N MET A 101 5.79 -31.35 -1.62
CA MET A 101 5.60 -31.01 -3.04
C MET A 101 6.81 -30.26 -3.61
N ARG A 102 7.36 -29.28 -2.89
CA ARG A 102 8.59 -28.58 -3.31
C ARG A 102 9.77 -29.53 -3.43
N ARG A 103 9.95 -30.44 -2.47
CA ARG A 103 11.01 -31.46 -2.54
C ARG A 103 10.83 -32.39 -3.74
N LEU A 104 9.61 -32.86 -3.98
CA LEU A 104 9.30 -33.69 -5.14
C LEU A 104 9.64 -32.96 -6.44
N VAL A 105 9.15 -31.73 -6.62
CA VAL A 105 9.43 -30.91 -7.81
C VAL A 105 10.92 -30.70 -8.01
N GLN A 106 11.68 -30.44 -6.94
CA GLN A 106 13.14 -30.32 -7.03
C GLN A 106 13.80 -31.63 -7.49
N THR A 107 13.37 -32.78 -6.97
CA THR A 107 13.86 -34.09 -7.43
C THR A 107 13.53 -34.31 -8.90
N TRP A 108 12.29 -34.07 -9.32
CA TRP A 108 11.88 -34.22 -10.73
C TRP A 108 12.69 -33.34 -11.68
N ILE A 109 12.93 -32.08 -11.31
CA ILE A 109 13.75 -31.15 -12.09
C ILE A 109 15.21 -31.60 -12.12
N ALA A 110 15.75 -32.09 -11.00
CA ALA A 110 17.14 -32.56 -10.93
C ALA A 110 17.39 -33.74 -11.87
N GLU A 111 16.48 -34.72 -11.93
CA GLU A 111 16.58 -35.86 -12.86
C GLU A 111 16.58 -35.41 -14.33
N ILE A 112 15.70 -34.48 -14.69
CA ILE A 112 15.69 -33.89 -16.04
C ILE A 112 17.00 -33.13 -16.29
N GLY A 113 17.48 -32.38 -15.30
CA GLY A 113 18.75 -31.65 -15.37
C GLY A 113 19.94 -32.56 -15.64
N ILE A 114 20.01 -33.72 -14.96
CA ILE A 114 21.06 -34.73 -15.18
C ILE A 114 20.98 -35.30 -16.59
N ASN A 115 19.77 -35.61 -17.09
CA ASN A 115 19.60 -36.10 -18.45
C ASN A 115 20.03 -35.08 -19.51
N VAL A 116 19.66 -33.81 -19.31
CA VAL A 116 20.06 -32.72 -20.21
C VAL A 116 21.57 -32.47 -20.14
N GLN A 117 22.17 -32.53 -18.94
CA GLN A 117 23.61 -32.40 -18.77
C GLN A 117 24.37 -33.55 -19.46
N THR A 118 23.88 -34.78 -19.35
CA THR A 118 24.49 -35.94 -20.01
C THR A 118 24.42 -35.81 -21.54
N LEU A 119 23.29 -35.32 -22.06
CA LEU A 119 23.13 -35.05 -23.48
C LEU A 119 24.03 -33.90 -23.95
N SER A 120 24.14 -32.83 -23.15
CA SER A 120 24.99 -31.69 -23.48
C SER A 120 26.47 -32.09 -23.48
N ASP A 121 26.92 -32.92 -22.54
CA ASP A 121 28.28 -33.46 -22.53
C ASP A 121 28.53 -34.40 -23.71
N ALA A 122 27.54 -35.18 -24.15
CA ALA A 122 27.68 -36.04 -25.32
C ALA A 122 27.81 -35.26 -26.64
N VAL A 123 27.11 -34.13 -26.79
CA VAL A 123 27.07 -33.35 -28.04
C VAL A 123 28.09 -32.22 -28.05
N ILE A 124 28.20 -31.47 -26.96
CA ILE A 124 29.02 -30.27 -26.88
C ILE A 124 30.48 -30.62 -26.61
N ALA A 125 30.78 -31.64 -25.79
CA ALA A 125 32.16 -32.02 -25.52
C ALA A 125 32.96 -32.41 -26.78
N PRO A 126 32.46 -33.21 -27.75
CA PRO A 126 33.22 -33.49 -28.97
C PRO A 126 33.40 -32.25 -29.86
N ILE A 127 32.42 -31.35 -29.92
CA ILE A 127 32.52 -30.09 -30.67
C ILE A 127 33.60 -29.20 -30.05
N HIS A 128 33.55 -29.00 -28.73
CA HIS A 128 34.51 -28.16 -28.03
C HIS A 128 35.93 -28.74 -28.10
N ARG A 129 36.08 -30.07 -27.95
CA ARG A 129 37.37 -30.76 -28.16
C ARG A 129 37.89 -30.55 -29.57
N SER A 130 37.04 -30.66 -30.59
CA SER A 130 37.44 -30.46 -31.99
C SER A 130 37.86 -29.01 -32.26
N MET A 131 37.08 -28.04 -31.80
CA MET A 131 37.42 -26.62 -31.91
C MET A 131 38.73 -26.29 -31.18
N GLY A 132 38.91 -26.79 -29.95
CA GLY A 132 40.13 -26.62 -29.19
C GLY A 132 41.36 -27.21 -29.90
N GLN A 133 41.22 -28.38 -30.54
CA GLN A 133 42.27 -28.99 -31.35
C GLN A 133 42.62 -28.16 -32.60
N MET A 134 41.61 -27.61 -33.29
CA MET A 134 41.83 -26.73 -34.45
C MET A 134 42.62 -25.47 -34.06
N PHE A 135 42.29 -24.85 -32.92
CA PHE A 135 43.03 -23.68 -32.43
C PHE A 135 44.41 -24.02 -31.86
N SER A 136 44.58 -25.19 -31.23
CA SER A 136 45.88 -25.66 -30.74
C SER A 136 46.86 -26.03 -31.85
N SER A 137 46.37 -26.32 -33.06
CA SER A 137 47.21 -26.63 -34.22
C SER A 137 48.00 -25.41 -34.73
N ILE A 138 47.59 -24.19 -34.34
CA ILE A 138 48.31 -22.96 -34.65
C ILE A 138 49.49 -22.80 -33.67
N ARG A 139 50.56 -23.55 -33.91
CA ARG A 139 51.84 -23.33 -33.22
C ARG A 139 52.57 -22.17 -33.87
N ILE A 140 52.46 -20.99 -33.26
CA ILE A 140 53.29 -19.84 -33.61
C ILE A 140 54.72 -20.15 -33.15
N SER A 141 55.53 -20.66 -34.07
CA SER A 141 56.98 -20.78 -33.86
C SER A 141 57.56 -19.38 -33.99
N LEU A 142 57.64 -18.66 -32.86
CA LEU A 142 58.46 -17.45 -32.79
C LEU A 142 59.90 -17.87 -33.09
N SER A 143 60.35 -17.60 -34.32
CA SER A 143 61.74 -17.83 -34.70
C SER A 143 62.61 -17.04 -33.72
N LYS A 144 63.33 -17.77 -32.85
CA LYS A 144 64.29 -17.20 -31.90
C LYS A 144 65.34 -16.33 -32.62
N GLU A 145 65.53 -16.52 -33.91
CA GLU A 145 66.37 -15.71 -34.78
C GLU A 145 65.96 -14.23 -34.79
N ASN A 146 64.66 -13.91 -34.87
CA ASN A 146 64.19 -12.52 -34.87
C ASN A 146 64.37 -11.83 -33.51
N ILE A 147 64.33 -12.58 -32.41
CA ILE A 147 64.54 -12.04 -31.05
C ILE A 147 66.03 -11.77 -30.81
N HIS A 148 66.92 -12.62 -31.34
CA HIS A 148 68.37 -12.38 -31.29
C HIS A 148 68.79 -11.22 -32.20
N SER A 149 68.23 -11.09 -33.40
CA SER A 149 68.49 -9.98 -34.32
C SER A 149 67.95 -8.64 -33.79
N ALA A 150 66.74 -8.61 -33.23
CA ALA A 150 66.19 -7.40 -32.61
C ALA A 150 67.00 -6.94 -31.38
N ARG A 151 67.61 -7.89 -30.65
CA ARG A 151 68.49 -7.60 -29.51
C ARG A 151 69.89 -7.10 -29.92
N GLN A 152 70.36 -7.43 -31.12
CA GLN A 152 71.64 -6.93 -31.66
C GLN A 152 71.54 -5.54 -32.29
N ILE A 153 70.35 -5.12 -32.76
CA ILE A 153 70.14 -3.80 -33.38
C ILE A 153 69.92 -2.69 -32.32
N LEU A 154 69.58 -3.06 -31.08
CA LEU A 154 69.27 -2.14 -29.97
C LEU A 154 70.44 -1.91 -29.00
N VAL A 155 71.64 -2.41 -29.33
CA VAL A 155 72.91 -2.22 -28.60
C VAL A 155 73.91 -1.56 -29.53
#